data_AF-A0A1H1DZB9-F1
#
_entry.id   AF-A0A1H1DZB9-F1
#
_cell.length_a   1.000
_cell.length_b   1.000
_cell.length_c   1.000
_cell.angle_alpha   90.00
_cell.angle_beta   90.00
_cell.angle_gamma   90.00
#
_symmetry.space_group_name_H-M   'P 1'
#
loop_
_entity.id
_entity.type
_entity.pdbx_description
1 polymer ?
#
loop_
_entity_poly.entity_id
_entity_poly.type
_entity_poly.pdbx_seq_one_letter_code
_entity_poly.pdbx_strand_id
1 'polypeptide(L)'
;MSQQERYWRELDQLKVHNIYLALYFEKTYYWDLWTKIILAVASSSSIAGWAIWQQFSFVWGLIIATSQVLNAVKPFLPYSKRLKALQSASGELEALFIVMEDRWFEVSQGNMNNQEIHKVTMGFKEKKRQIMQKHMSGLTLPHNKKMMDEAVAKAVEYFEIFG
;
A
#
# COMPACT_ATOMS: atom_id res chain seq x y z
N MET A 1 32.25 -3.07 1.59
CA MET A 1 30.88 -3.41 2.03
C MET A 1 30.76 -4.93 2.08
N SER A 2 30.61 -5.50 3.26
CA SER A 2 30.53 -6.96 3.47
C SER A 2 29.23 -7.52 2.88
N GLN A 3 29.16 -8.83 2.63
CA GLN A 3 27.91 -9.44 2.14
C GLN A 3 26.80 -9.38 3.21
N GLN A 4 27.17 -9.40 4.49
CA GLN A 4 26.23 -9.20 5.60
C GLN A 4 25.60 -7.80 5.55
N GLU A 5 26.39 -6.74 5.33
CA GLU A 5 25.85 -5.37 5.17
C GLU A 5 24.91 -5.25 3.96
N ARG A 6 25.24 -5.93 2.86
CA ARG A 6 24.36 -5.98 1.68
C ARG A 6 23.05 -6.69 1.99
N TYR A 7 23.10 -7.80 2.71
CA TYR A 7 21.91 -8.52 3.15
C TYR A 7 21.02 -7.62 4.02
N TRP A 8 21.62 -6.97 5.02
CA TRP A 8 20.91 -6.07 5.93
C TRP A 8 20.22 -4.92 5.19
N ARG A 9 20.92 -4.27 4.25
CA ARG A 9 20.32 -3.22 3.42
C ARG A 9 19.12 -3.69 2.61
N GLU A 10 19.14 -4.93 2.15
CA GLU A 10 18.01 -5.51 1.42
C GLU A 10 16.84 -5.87 2.33
N LEU A 11 17.13 -6.31 3.56
CA LEU A 11 16.12 -6.53 4.61
C LEU A 11 15.40 -5.21 4.96
N ASP A 12 16.19 -4.16 5.21
CA ASP A 12 15.69 -2.81 5.49
C ASP A 12 14.85 -2.28 4.31
N GLN A 13 15.40 -2.36 3.09
CA GLN A 13 14.68 -1.95 1.89
C GLN A 13 13.36 -2.73 1.72
N LEU A 14 13.33 -4.03 2.05
CA LEU A 14 12.11 -4.84 1.99
C LEU A 14 11.07 -4.35 3.00
N LYS A 15 11.47 -4.02 4.24
CA LYS A 15 10.56 -3.46 5.26
C LYS A 15 9.99 -2.11 4.84
N VAL A 16 10.84 -1.21 4.35
CA VAL A 16 10.40 0.10 3.82
C VAL A 16 9.37 -0.08 2.70
N HIS A 17 9.60 -1.01 1.76
CA HIS A 17 8.65 -1.27 0.68
C HIS A 17 7.32 -1.83 1.20
N ASN A 18 7.36 -2.70 2.21
CA ASN A 18 6.16 -3.23 2.84
C ASN A 18 5.30 -2.08 3.42
N ILE A 19 5.91 -1.28 4.29
CA ILE A 19 5.24 -0.16 4.96
C ILE A 19 4.71 0.85 3.92
N TYR A 20 5.49 1.12 2.87
CA TYR A 20 5.06 1.98 1.77
C TYR A 20 3.78 1.45 1.10
N LEU A 21 3.69 0.15 0.80
CA LEU A 21 2.47 -0.43 0.23
C LEU A 21 1.29 -0.38 1.20
N ALA A 22 1.52 -0.60 2.50
CA ALA A 22 0.49 -0.50 3.54
C ALA A 22 -0.08 0.93 3.64
N LEU A 23 0.79 1.95 3.66
CA LEU A 23 0.37 3.36 3.64
C LEU A 23 -0.45 3.70 2.38
N TYR A 24 -0.03 3.18 1.23
CA TYR A 24 -0.78 3.32 -0.02
C TYR A 24 -2.15 2.67 0.03
N PHE A 25 -2.23 1.48 0.64
CA PHE A 25 -3.47 0.76 0.84
C PHE A 25 -4.42 1.59 1.71
N GLU A 26 -3.99 2.07 2.87
CA GLU A 26 -4.82 2.87 3.78
C GLU A 26 -5.38 4.13 3.09
N LYS A 27 -4.51 4.87 2.39
CA LYS A 27 -4.97 6.06 1.65
C LYS A 27 -5.99 5.71 0.58
N THR A 28 -5.75 4.66 -0.19
CA THR A 28 -6.66 4.20 -1.25
C THR A 28 -7.98 3.72 -0.66
N TYR A 29 -7.95 3.04 0.49
CA TYR A 29 -9.10 2.58 1.22
C TYR A 29 -10.01 3.73 1.65
N TYR A 30 -9.45 4.78 2.26
CA TYR A 30 -10.24 5.94 2.68
C TYR A 30 -10.90 6.65 1.50
N TRP A 31 -10.21 6.80 0.36
CA TRP A 31 -10.83 7.34 -0.85
C TRP A 31 -12.00 6.48 -1.33
N ASP A 32 -11.84 5.16 -1.39
CA ASP A 32 -12.92 4.24 -1.77
C ASP A 32 -14.11 4.32 -0.80
N LEU A 33 -13.86 4.39 0.51
CA LEU A 33 -14.89 4.54 1.54
C LEU A 33 -15.68 5.85 1.38
N TRP A 34 -14.99 6.99 1.24
CA TRP A 34 -15.66 8.30 1.10
C TRP A 34 -16.50 8.39 -0.17
N THR A 35 -16.03 7.85 -1.30
CA THR A 35 -16.82 7.84 -2.55
C THR A 35 -18.10 7.02 -2.39
N LYS A 36 -18.05 5.89 -1.67
CA LYS A 36 -19.23 5.07 -1.37
C LYS A 36 -20.21 5.79 -0.45
N ILE A 37 -19.71 6.50 0.58
CA ILE A 37 -20.55 7.29 1.48
C ILE A 37 -21.29 8.40 0.71
N ILE A 38 -20.57 9.18 -0.12
CA ILE A 38 -21.18 10.26 -0.92
C ILE A 38 -22.27 9.69 -1.83
N LEU A 39 -22.01 8.56 -2.49
CA LEU A 39 -22.97 7.93 -3.39
C LEU A 39 -24.20 7.36 -2.63
N ALA A 40 -24.00 6.84 -1.42
CA ALA A 40 -25.09 6.37 -0.57
C ALA A 40 -25.98 7.53 -0.12
N VAL A 41 -25.38 8.63 0.35
CA VAL A 41 -26.10 9.86 0.74
C VAL A 41 -26.87 10.44 -0.44
N ALA A 42 -26.25 10.52 -1.63
CA ALA A 42 -26.90 10.97 -2.85
C ALA A 42 -28.05 10.04 -3.30
N SER A 43 -27.97 8.75 -3.01
CA SER A 43 -29.07 7.80 -3.28
C SER A 43 -30.24 7.98 -2.31
N SER A 44 -29.95 8.30 -1.04
CA SER A 44 -30.97 8.49 0.01
C SER A 44 -31.64 9.87 -0.02
N SER A 45 -31.08 10.85 -0.73
CA SER A 45 -31.61 12.22 -0.81
C SER A 45 -32.96 12.36 -1.52
N SER A 46 -33.39 11.33 -2.26
CA SER A 46 -34.72 11.28 -2.90
C SER A 46 -35.89 11.19 -1.91
N ILE A 47 -35.61 11.00 -0.61
CA ILE A 47 -36.62 10.83 0.45
C ILE A 47 -36.84 12.13 1.26
N ALA A 48 -36.05 13.18 1.03
CA ALA A 48 -36.20 14.45 1.73
C ALA A 48 -37.50 15.17 1.30
N GLY A 49 -38.30 15.63 2.27
CA GLY A 49 -39.54 16.37 2.00
C GLY A 49 -39.30 17.74 1.32
N TRP A 50 -40.30 18.23 0.59
CA TRP A 50 -40.27 19.46 -0.22
C TRP A 50 -39.71 20.71 0.51
N ALA A 51 -40.05 20.86 1.80
CA ALA A 51 -39.60 21.98 2.63
C ALA A 51 -38.08 21.94 2.91
N ILE A 52 -37.52 20.75 3.14
CA ILE A 52 -36.07 20.56 3.38
C ILE A 52 -35.30 20.77 2.08
N TRP A 53 -35.89 20.38 0.94
CA TRP A 53 -35.29 20.58 -0.37
C TRP A 53 -35.09 22.06 -0.70
N GLN A 54 -36.11 22.89 -0.46
CA GLN A 54 -36.04 24.34 -0.65
C GLN A 54 -34.99 25.01 0.24
N GLN A 55 -34.89 24.61 1.51
CA GLN A 55 -33.97 25.21 2.47
C GLN A 55 -32.49 24.90 2.17
N PHE A 56 -32.20 23.75 1.56
CA PHE A 56 -30.83 23.28 1.28
C PHE A 56 -30.58 23.00 -0.22
N SER A 57 -31.33 23.63 -1.13
CA SER A 57 -31.27 23.35 -2.57
C SER A 57 -29.86 23.42 -3.16
N PHE A 58 -29.04 24.36 -2.70
CA PHE A 58 -27.64 24.48 -3.12
C PHE A 58 -26.79 23.26 -2.70
N VAL A 59 -26.94 22.79 -1.46
CA VAL A 59 -26.20 21.64 -0.93
C VAL A 59 -26.60 20.36 -1.67
N TRP A 60 -27.90 20.17 -1.91
CA TRP A 60 -28.38 19.04 -2.71
C TRP A 60 -27.89 19.08 -4.15
N GLY A 61 -27.89 20.26 -4.78
CA GLY A 61 -27.30 20.45 -6.11
C GLY A 61 -25.83 20.07 -6.16
N LEU A 62 -25.04 20.45 -5.15
CA LEU A 62 -23.64 20.08 -5.04
C LEU A 62 -23.43 18.57 -4.86
N ILE A 63 -24.25 17.92 -4.01
CA ILE A 63 -24.20 16.46 -3.79
C ILE A 63 -24.52 15.71 -5.09
N ILE A 64 -25.57 16.13 -5.80
CA ILE A 64 -25.98 15.52 -7.07
C ILE A 64 -24.88 15.72 -8.13
N ALA A 65 -24.39 16.94 -8.32
CA ALA A 65 -23.32 17.23 -9.28
C ALA A 65 -22.06 16.41 -8.98
N THR A 66 -21.65 16.34 -7.71
CA THR A 66 -20.50 15.52 -7.28
C THR A 66 -20.73 14.04 -7.56
N SER A 67 -21.93 13.51 -7.27
CA SER A 67 -22.29 12.12 -7.55
C SER A 67 -22.22 11.79 -9.05
N GLN A 68 -22.70 12.68 -9.91
CA GLN A 68 -22.62 12.49 -11.37
C GLN A 68 -21.17 12.45 -11.85
N VAL A 69 -20.32 13.37 -11.37
CA VAL A 69 -18.88 13.36 -11.68
C VAL A 69 -18.23 12.06 -11.19
N LEU A 70 -18.49 11.64 -9.95
CA LEU A 70 -17.95 10.40 -9.39
C LEU A 70 -18.37 9.18 -10.22
N ASN A 71 -19.62 9.07 -10.63
CA ASN A 71 -20.11 7.97 -11.46
C ASN A 71 -19.47 7.95 -12.85
N ALA A 72 -19.24 9.11 -13.46
CA ALA A 72 -18.56 9.22 -14.75
C ALA A 72 -17.06 8.85 -14.65
N VAL A 73 -16.40 9.18 -13.54
CA VAL A 73 -14.95 8.96 -13.36
C VAL A 73 -14.65 7.56 -12.79
N LYS A 74 -15.59 6.91 -12.10
CA LYS A 74 -15.44 5.58 -11.48
C LYS A 74 -14.85 4.51 -12.41
N PRO A 75 -15.25 4.38 -13.70
CA PRO A 75 -14.64 3.41 -14.62
C PRO A 75 -13.15 3.65 -14.88
N PHE A 76 -12.69 4.90 -14.77
CA PHE A 76 -11.30 5.29 -14.97
C PHE A 76 -10.44 5.16 -13.71
N LEU A 77 -11.07 4.95 -12.55
CA LEU A 77 -10.40 4.82 -11.26
C LEU A 77 -10.59 3.40 -10.73
N PRO A 78 -9.72 2.44 -11.09
CA PRO A 78 -9.83 1.05 -10.65
C PRO A 78 -9.41 0.88 -9.18
N TYR A 79 -9.99 1.68 -8.26
CA TYR A 79 -9.64 1.73 -6.84
C TYR A 79 -9.79 0.37 -6.17
N SER A 80 -10.90 -0.34 -6.38
CA SER A 80 -11.11 -1.65 -5.77
C SER A 80 -10.11 -2.70 -6.28
N LYS A 81 -9.71 -2.64 -7.56
CA LYS A 81 -8.67 -3.51 -8.13
C LYS A 81 -7.29 -3.18 -7.55
N ARG A 82 -6.97 -1.87 -7.45
CA ARG A 82 -5.73 -1.38 -6.80
C ARG A 82 -5.66 -1.77 -5.34
N LEU A 83 -6.77 -1.65 -4.62
CA LEU A 83 -6.87 -1.98 -3.20
C LEU A 83 -6.59 -3.46 -2.97
N LYS A 84 -7.22 -4.35 -3.75
CA LYS A 84 -6.98 -5.79 -3.66
C LYS A 84 -5.53 -6.15 -3.98
N ALA A 85 -4.96 -5.56 -5.04
CA ALA A 85 -3.56 -5.77 -5.40
C ALA A 85 -2.59 -5.29 -4.31
N LEU A 86 -2.80 -4.10 -3.75
CA LEU A 86 -2.00 -3.56 -2.66
C LEU A 86 -2.07 -4.44 -1.42
N GLN A 87 -3.27 -4.90 -1.04
CA GLN A 87 -3.47 -5.78 0.10
C GLN A 87 -2.72 -7.10 -0.07
N SER A 88 -2.87 -7.75 -1.23
CA SER A 88 -2.20 -9.02 -1.52
C SER A 88 -0.68 -8.87 -1.61
N ALA A 89 -0.18 -7.81 -2.25
CA ALA A 89 1.25 -7.53 -2.35
C ALA A 89 1.85 -7.24 -0.96
N SER A 90 1.21 -6.40 -0.15
CA SER A 90 1.68 -6.06 1.20
C SER A 90 1.73 -7.30 2.10
N GLY A 91 0.72 -8.17 2.04
CA GLY A 91 0.70 -9.41 2.83
C GLY A 91 1.80 -10.39 2.42
N GLU A 92 1.99 -10.61 1.12
CA GLU A 92 3.06 -11.50 0.63
C GLU A 92 4.47 -10.93 0.88
N LEU A 93 4.64 -9.60 0.80
CA LEU A 93 5.91 -8.96 1.16
C LEU A 93 6.20 -9.06 2.66
N GLU A 94 5.20 -9.02 3.53
CA GLU A 94 5.41 -9.14 4.99
C GLU A 94 5.84 -10.56 5.34
N ALA A 95 5.19 -11.56 4.73
CA ALA A 95 5.61 -12.95 4.86
C ALA A 95 7.06 -13.14 4.34
N LEU A 96 7.41 -12.50 3.22
CA LEU A 96 8.79 -12.55 2.71
C LEU A 96 9.79 -11.87 3.67
N PHE A 97 9.39 -10.75 4.27
CA PHE A 97 10.19 -10.02 5.25
C PHE A 97 10.49 -10.88 6.48
N ILE A 98 9.47 -11.49 7.08
CA ILE A 98 9.63 -12.37 8.26
C ILE A 98 10.61 -13.52 7.97
N VAL A 99 10.52 -14.13 6.78
CA VAL A 99 11.44 -15.22 6.38
C VAL A 99 12.87 -14.70 6.15
N MET A 100 13.03 -13.47 5.68
CA MET A 100 14.33 -12.83 5.51
C MET A 100 14.94 -12.42 6.86
N GLU A 101 14.12 -11.94 7.77
CA GLU A 101 14.51 -11.58 9.14
C GLU A 101 14.95 -12.82 9.94
N ASP A 102 14.19 -13.91 9.90
CA ASP A 102 14.61 -15.19 10.50
C ASP A 102 15.98 -15.65 9.98
N ARG A 103 16.18 -15.53 8.66
CA ARG A 103 17.43 -15.90 7.99
C ARG A 103 18.59 -14.97 8.33
N TRP A 104 18.35 -13.75 8.80
CA TRP A 104 19.39 -12.83 9.24
C TRP A 104 20.22 -13.42 10.38
N PHE A 105 19.63 -14.21 11.27
CA PHE A 105 20.35 -14.87 12.38
C PHE A 105 21.50 -15.75 11.87
N GLU A 106 21.26 -16.57 10.83
CA GLU A 106 22.29 -17.43 10.23
C GLU A 106 23.39 -16.60 9.55
N VAL A 107 23.01 -15.47 8.94
CA VAL A 107 23.93 -14.55 8.26
C VAL A 107 24.81 -13.79 9.26
N SER A 108 24.24 -13.34 10.39
CA SER A 108 24.93 -12.54 11.40
C SER A 108 25.89 -13.36 12.27
N GLN A 109 25.55 -14.63 12.54
CA GLN A 109 26.43 -15.58 13.24
C GLN A 109 27.63 -16.04 12.40
N GLY A 110 27.68 -15.70 11.11
CA GLY A 110 28.74 -16.15 10.21
C GLY A 110 28.62 -17.62 9.82
N ASN A 111 27.43 -18.22 10.02
CA ASN A 111 27.15 -19.61 9.63
C ASN A 111 27.05 -19.77 8.10
N MET A 112 27.04 -18.66 7.35
CA MET A 112 27.08 -18.63 5.90
C MET A 112 28.32 -17.91 5.38
N ASN A 113 28.90 -18.46 4.31
CA ASN A 113 29.96 -17.78 3.58
C ASN A 113 29.40 -16.70 2.64
N ASN A 114 30.29 -15.84 2.12
CA ASN A 114 29.92 -14.73 1.25
C ASN A 114 29.14 -15.13 -0.02
N GLN A 115 29.41 -16.30 -0.60
CA GLN A 115 28.69 -16.77 -1.79
C GLN A 115 27.27 -17.23 -1.44
N GLU A 116 27.10 -17.91 -0.30
CA GLU A 116 25.80 -18.33 0.21
C GLU A 116 24.92 -17.12 0.54
N ILE A 117 25.46 -16.13 1.27
CA ILE A 117 24.74 -14.90 1.59
C ILE A 117 24.28 -14.20 0.31
N HIS A 118 25.17 -14.09 -0.68
CA HIS A 118 24.82 -13.47 -1.96
C HIS A 118 23.69 -14.23 -2.67
N LYS A 119 23.79 -15.56 -2.76
CA LYS A 119 22.78 -16.42 -3.41
C LYS A 119 21.42 -16.31 -2.73
N VAL A 120 21.39 -16.34 -1.40
CA VAL A 120 20.16 -16.17 -0.60
C VAL A 120 19.57 -14.78 -0.82
N THR A 121 20.39 -13.73 -0.79
CA THR A 121 19.95 -12.35 -1.04
C THR A 121 19.32 -12.21 -2.43
N MET A 122 19.93 -12.78 -3.48
CA MET A 122 19.36 -12.76 -4.83
C MET A 122 18.04 -13.53 -4.89
N GLY A 123 17.91 -14.63 -4.15
CA GLY A 123 16.66 -15.37 -4.02
C GLY A 123 15.53 -14.52 -3.43
N PHE A 124 15.81 -13.73 -2.39
CA PHE A 124 14.84 -12.80 -1.80
C PHE A 124 14.46 -11.68 -2.77
N LYS A 125 15.43 -11.09 -3.49
CA LYS A 125 15.15 -10.08 -4.52
C LYS A 125 14.25 -10.60 -5.63
N GLU A 126 14.51 -11.80 -6.11
CA GLU A 126 13.71 -12.42 -7.15
C GLU A 126 12.29 -12.72 -6.67
N LYS A 127 12.13 -13.24 -5.44
CA LYS A 127 10.81 -13.42 -4.81
C LYS A 127 10.06 -12.09 -4.68
N LYS A 128 10.72 -11.02 -4.19
CA LYS A 128 10.14 -9.67 -4.13
C LYS A 128 9.67 -9.22 -5.52
N ARG A 129 10.50 -9.38 -6.55
CA ARG A 129 10.17 -9.03 -7.94
C ARG A 129 8.94 -9.81 -8.43
N GLN A 130 8.86 -11.11 -8.15
CA GLN A 130 7.73 -11.96 -8.53
C GLN A 130 6.44 -11.55 -7.82
N ILE A 131 6.47 -11.24 -6.52
CA ILE A 131 5.31 -10.72 -5.77
C ILE A 131 4.81 -9.43 -6.41
N MET A 132 5.72 -8.49 -6.67
CA MET A 132 5.37 -7.21 -7.30
C MET A 132 4.80 -7.41 -8.71
N GLN A 133 5.40 -8.30 -9.52
CA GLN A 133 4.90 -8.59 -10.87
C GLN A 133 3.51 -9.25 -10.83
N LYS A 134 3.30 -10.20 -9.92
CA LYS A 134 2.05 -10.96 -9.77
C LYS A 134 0.88 -10.04 -9.42
N HIS A 135 1.06 -9.13 -8.46
CA HIS A 135 -0.04 -8.32 -7.94
C HIS A 135 -0.14 -6.93 -8.56
N MET A 136 0.98 -6.33 -8.95
CA MET A 136 1.06 -4.93 -9.38
C MET A 136 1.23 -4.77 -10.90
N SER A 137 1.21 -5.86 -11.67
CA SER A 137 1.28 -5.79 -13.14
C SER A 137 0.12 -4.98 -13.72
N GLY A 138 0.46 -4.00 -14.56
CA GLY A 138 -0.52 -3.08 -15.15
C GLY A 138 -1.10 -2.04 -14.18
N LEU A 139 -0.60 -1.96 -12.94
CA LEU A 139 -0.94 -0.91 -12.00
C LEU A 139 0.21 0.11 -11.91
N THR A 140 -0.07 1.34 -12.30
CA THR A 140 0.83 2.46 -12.02
C THR A 140 0.56 2.96 -10.60
N LEU A 141 1.56 2.82 -9.73
CA LEU A 141 1.61 3.55 -8.46
C LEU A 141 2.35 4.86 -8.72
N PRO A 142 1.68 6.03 -8.68
CA PRO A 142 2.40 7.29 -8.75
C PRO A 142 3.40 7.34 -7.59
N HIS A 143 4.59 7.90 -7.80
CA HIS A 143 5.56 8.05 -6.72
C HIS A 143 5.06 9.13 -5.73
N ASN A 144 5.01 8.81 -4.43
CA ASN A 144 4.69 9.79 -3.40
C ASN A 144 5.83 9.86 -2.39
N LYS A 145 6.63 10.92 -2.52
CA LYS A 145 7.80 11.16 -1.70
C LYS A 145 7.47 11.20 -0.20
N LYS A 146 6.39 11.89 0.19
CA LYS A 146 5.97 11.98 1.59
C LYS A 146 5.68 10.61 2.21
N MET A 147 5.01 9.72 1.45
CA MET A 147 4.73 8.36 1.90
C MET A 147 5.99 7.49 1.95
N MET A 148 6.96 7.74 1.05
CA MET A 148 8.25 7.06 1.10
C MET A 148 9.04 7.51 2.34
N ASP A 149 9.12 8.81 2.60
CA ASP A 149 9.81 9.36 3.77
C ASP A 149 9.18 8.85 5.07
N GLU A 150 7.84 8.77 5.14
CA GLU A 150 7.12 8.18 6.27
C GLU A 150 7.40 6.67 6.43
N ALA A 151 7.47 5.93 5.33
CA ALA A 151 7.79 4.50 5.37
C ALA A 151 9.22 4.23 5.84
N VAL A 152 10.17 5.08 5.43
CA VAL A 152 11.56 5.02 5.91
C VAL A 152 11.61 5.29 7.42
N ALA A 153 10.95 6.35 7.90
CA ALA A 153 10.93 6.68 9.32
C ALA A 153 10.34 5.54 10.17
N LYS A 154 9.23 4.94 9.74
CA LYS A 154 8.61 3.79 10.43
C LYS A 154 9.47 2.52 10.38
N ALA A 155 10.23 2.29 9.30
CA ALA A 155 11.15 1.16 9.22
C ALA A 155 12.33 1.34 10.19
N VAL A 156 12.87 2.56 10.29
CA VAL A 156 13.91 2.89 11.28
C VAL A 156 13.38 2.65 12.70
N GLU A 157 12.21 3.18 13.02
CA GLU A 157 11.56 2.96 14.33
C GLU A 157 11.35 1.46 14.62
N TYR A 158 10.95 0.67 13.62
CA TYR A 158 10.81 -0.78 13.78
C TYR A 158 12.12 -1.45 14.19
N PHE A 159 13.23 -1.18 13.50
CA PHE A 159 14.51 -1.78 13.83
C PHE A 159 15.14 -1.20 15.11
N GLU A 160 14.82 0.02 15.49
CA GLU A 160 15.26 0.58 16.78
C GLU A 160 14.56 -0.07 17.97
N ILE A 161 13.30 -0.47 17.82
CA ILE A 161 12.50 -1.08 18.89
C ILE A 161 12.66 -2.61 18.93
N PHE A 162 12.74 -3.26 17.76
CA PHE A 162 12.64 -4.71 17.63
C PHE A 162 13.86 -5.39 16.96
N GLY A 163 14.79 -4.62 16.38
CA GLY A 163 15.99 -5.11 15.71
C GLY A 163 17.17 -5.33 16.66
#